data_AF-A0A7C1RT33-F1
#
_entry.id   AF-A0A7C1RT33-F1
#
_cell.length_a   1.000
_cell.length_b   1.000
_cell.length_c   1.000
_cell.angle_alpha   90.00
_cell.angle_beta   90.00
_cell.angle_gamma   90.00
#
_symmetry.space_group_name_H-M   'P 1'
#
loop_
_entity.id
_entity.type
_entity.pdbx_description
1 polymer ?
#
loop_
_entity_poly.entity_id
_entity_poly.type
_entity_poly.pdbx_seq_one_letter_code
_entity_poly.pdbx_strand_id
1 'polypeptide(L)' 'MPKGTLKLRELLNRLKPYGVVVIPGRGRGSELILLRPVPPGAKTGPQYPIKNHGMGTEIAKPVISALLRRFKITNFWD' A
#
# COMPACT_ATOMS: atom_id res chain seq x y z
N MET A 1 -6.01 21.32 -8.01
CA MET A 1 -5.83 19.86 -8.01
C MET A 1 -6.63 19.29 -6.83
N PRO A 2 -7.54 18.31 -7.02
CA PRO A 2 -8.25 17.76 -5.87
C PRO A 2 -7.21 17.17 -4.91
N LYS A 3 -7.37 17.44 -3.62
CA LYS A 3 -6.53 16.93 -2.54
C LYS A 3 -6.71 15.40 -2.48
N GLY A 4 -6.05 14.68 -3.39
CA GLY A 4 -6.21 13.24 -3.58
C GLY A 4 -5.48 12.44 -2.51
N THR A 5 -5.86 12.64 -1.24
CA THR A 5 -5.40 11.79 -0.14
C THR A 5 -6.39 10.64 0.05
N LEU A 6 -5.90 9.46 0.41
CA LEU A 6 -6.73 8.36 0.92
C LEU A 6 -6.30 8.05 2.34
N LYS A 7 -7.26 7.70 3.20
CA LYS A 7 -6.91 7.15 4.50
C LYS A 7 -6.23 5.81 4.31
N LEU A 8 -5.26 5.49 5.17
CA LEU A 8 -4.53 4.22 5.11
C LEU A 8 -5.48 3.02 5.11
N ARG A 9 -6.54 3.05 5.93
CA ARG A 9 -7.58 2.00 5.92
C ARG A 9 -8.24 1.82 4.55
N GLU A 10 -8.61 2.92 3.90
CA GLU A 10 -9.26 2.91 2.58
C GLU A 10 -8.30 2.40 1.51
N LEU A 11 -7.06 2.88 1.54
CA LEU A 11 -6.00 2.41 0.64
C LEU A 11 -5.79 0.90 0.77
N LEU A 12 -5.65 0.37 1.99
CA LEU A 12 -5.48 -1.06 2.23
C LEU A 12 -6.66 -1.87 1.70
N ASN A 13 -7.90 -1.43 1.96
CA ASN A 13 -9.10 -2.10 1.47
C ASN A 13 -9.16 -2.14 -0.06
N ARG A 14 -8.79 -1.04 -0.73
CA ARG A 14 -8.71 -0.98 -2.20
C ARG A 14 -7.56 -1.80 -2.79
N LEU A 15 -6.49 -2.04 -2.03
CA LEU A 15 -5.34 -2.83 -2.47
C LEU A 15 -5.53 -4.35 -2.30
N LYS A 16 -6.50 -4.80 -1.48
CA LYS A 16 -6.80 -6.23 -1.27
C LYS A 16 -7.11 -7.00 -2.56
N PRO A 17 -7.97 -6.51 -3.49
CA PRO A 17 -8.27 -7.21 -4.74
C PRO A 17 -7.04 -7.43 -5.63
N TYR A 18 -6.01 -6.60 -5.46
CA TYR A 18 -4.74 -6.72 -6.20
C TYR A 18 -3.74 -7.70 -5.56
N GLY A 19 -4.17 -8.42 -4.51
CA GLY A 19 -3.35 -9.38 -3.78
C GLY A 19 -2.29 -8.73 -2.88
N VAL A 20 -2.40 -7.43 -2.59
CA VAL A 20 -1.45 -6.74 -1.71
C VAL A 20 -1.78 -7.04 -0.25
N VAL A 21 -0.78 -7.45 0.51
CA VAL A 21 -0.88 -7.79 1.93
C VAL A 21 0.05 -6.91 2.76
N VAL A 22 -0.29 -6.74 4.04
CA VAL A 22 0.57 -6.08 5.03
C VAL A 22 1.44 -7.16 5.67
N ILE A 23 2.76 -6.95 5.72
CA ILE A 23 3.65 -7.81 6.52
C ILE A 23 3.76 -7.24 7.94
N PRO A 24 3.20 -7.90 8.96
CA PRO A 24 3.33 -7.44 10.34
C PRO A 24 4.78 -7.53 10.83
N GLY A 25 5.21 -6.60 11.69
CA GLY A 25 6.53 -6.65 12.37
C GLY A 25 7.75 -6.38 11.49
N ARG A 26 7.57 -6.02 10.21
CA ARG A 26 8.67 -5.70 9.26
C ARG A 26 8.89 -4.20 9.03
N GLY A 27 8.00 -3.35 9.55
CA GLY A 27 8.18 -1.90 9.51
C GLY A 27 9.06 -1.41 10.67
N ARG A 28 9.86 -0.36 10.47
CA ARG A 28 10.57 0.33 11.56
C ARG A 28 9.74 1.52 12.02
N GLY A 29 9.49 1.62 13.32
CA GLY A 29 8.74 2.73 13.90
C GLY A 29 7.30 2.82 13.38
N SER A 30 6.91 3.98 12.86
CA SER A 30 5.57 4.26 12.34
C SER A 30 5.41 3.88 10.86
N GLU A 31 5.94 2.73 10.43
CA GLU A 31 5.83 2.23 9.05
C GLU A 31 5.15 0.87 8.98
N LEU A 32 4.43 0.63 7.87
CA LEU A 32 3.96 -0.70 7.46
C LEU A 32 4.64 -1.10 6.16
N ILE A 33 4.95 -2.38 6.03
CA ILE A 33 5.45 -2.94 4.76
C ILE A 33 4.29 -3.56 4.01
N LEU A 34 4.02 -3.01 2.83
CA LEU A 34 3.09 -3.59 1.87
C LEU A 34 3.86 -4.53 0.94
N LEU A 35 3.32 -5.71 0.72
CA LEU A 35 3.88 -6.75 -0.12
C LEU A 35 2.85 -7.15 -1.17
N ARG A 36 3.28 -7.26 -2.43
CA ARG A 36 2.56 -8.02 -3.45
C ARG A 36 3.26 -9.37 -3.61
N PRO A 37 2.73 -10.48 -3.06
CA PRO A 37 3.32 -11.81 -3.22
C PRO A 37 3.38 -12.21 -4.69
N VAL A 38 4.46 -12.86 -5.12
CA VAL A 38 4.56 -13.38 -6.50
C VAL A 38 3.70 -14.64 -6.65
N PRO A 39 3.91 -15.71 -5.84
CA PRO A 39 2.87 -16.69 -5.56
C PRO A 39 1.93 -16.22 -4.44
N PRO A 40 0.62 -16.57 -4.48
CA PRO A 40 -0.28 -16.40 -3.34
C PRO A 40 0.31 -17.02 -2.06
N GLY A 41 0.30 -16.28 -0.96
CA GLY A 41 0.86 -16.73 0.32
C GLY A 41 2.39 -16.66 0.45
N ALA A 42 3.11 -16.27 -0.60
CA ALA A 42 4.55 -16.08 -0.51
C ALA A 42 4.94 -14.88 0.36
N LYS A 43 6.06 -15.01 1.06
CA LYS A 43 6.69 -13.91 1.82
C LYS A 43 7.66 -13.07 0.97
N THR A 44 7.74 -13.37 -0.33
CA THR A 44 8.66 -12.77 -1.29
C THR A 44 7.91 -12.08 -2.42
N GLY A 45 8.44 -10.95 -2.88
CA GLY A 45 7.85 -10.13 -3.93
C GLY A 45 8.15 -8.64 -3.77
N PRO A 46 7.61 -7.79 -4.65
CA PRO A 46 7.71 -6.35 -4.54
C PRO A 46 7.17 -5.86 -3.19
N GLN A 47 8.00 -5.10 -2.47
CA GLN A 47 7.65 -4.46 -1.21
C GLN A 47 7.65 -2.94 -1.36
N TYR A 48 6.83 -2.28 -0.56
CA TYR A 48 6.77 -0.82 -0.45
C TYR A 48 6.48 -0.41 0.99
N PRO A 49 7.38 0.36 1.65
CA PRO A 49 7.10 0.91 2.96
C PRO A 49 6.12 2.08 2.86
N ILE A 50 5.16 2.14 3.79
CA ILE A 50 4.20 3.23 3.88
C ILE A 50 4.11 3.73 5.32
N LYS A 51 3.98 5.06 5.47
CA LYS A 51 3.76 5.67 6.78
C LYS A 51 2.46 5.16 7.41
N ASN A 52 2.53 4.88 8.70
CA ASN A 52 1.45 4.40 9.54
C ASN A 52 1.55 5.06 10.93
N HIS A 53 0.87 6.20 11.07
CA HIS A 53 0.59 6.84 12.36
C HIS A 53 -0.82 6.49 12.85
N GLY A 54 -1.37 5.36 12.37
CA GLY A 54 -2.75 4.92 12.61
C GLY A 54 -3.56 4.79 11.31
N MET A 55 -4.69 4.09 11.40
CA MET A 55 -5.53 3.77 10.23
C MET A 55 -6.21 4.98 9.57
N GLY A 56 -6.25 6.12 10.28
CA GLY A 56 -6.71 7.41 9.74
C GLY A 56 -5.62 8.22 9.04
N THR A 57 -4.37 7.74 9.00
CA THR A 57 -3.26 8.43 8.32
C THR A 57 -3.62 8.70 6.87
N GLU A 58 -3.51 9.95 6.44
CA GLU A 58 -3.72 10.33 5.05
C GLU A 58 -2.47 10.06 4.21
N ILE A 59 -2.66 9.34 3.12
CA ILE A 59 -1.62 9.02 2.15
C ILE A 59 -1.87 9.83 0.90
N ALA A 60 -0.90 10.66 0.53
CA ALA A 60 -0.99 11.52 -0.64
C ALA A 60 -0.88 10.74 -1.96
N LYS A 61 -1.60 11.22 -2.99
CA LYS A 61 -1.59 10.65 -4.35
C LYS A 61 -0.19 10.32 -4.89
N PRO A 62 0.86 11.15 -4.74
CA PRO A 62 2.19 10.80 -5.25
C PRO A 62 2.78 9.54 -4.62
N VAL A 63 2.54 9.33 -3.32
CA VAL A 63 2.96 8.12 -2.60
C VAL A 63 2.17 6.91 -3.09
N ILE A 64 0.86 7.06 -3.28
CA ILE A 64 0.01 6.02 -3.85
C ILE A 64 0.47 5.66 -5.26
N SER A 65 0.72 6.64 -6.13
CA SER A 65 1.21 6.41 -7.49
C SER A 65 2.57 5.68 -7.51
N ALA A 66 3.50 6.03 -6.62
CA ALA A 66 4.78 5.35 -6.50
C ALA A 66 4.60 3.88 -6.07
N LEU A 67 3.71 3.62 -5.12
CA LEU A 67 3.32 2.27 -4.70
C LEU A 67 2.70 1.46 -5.85
N LEU A 68 1.73 2.05 -6.56
CA LEU A 68 1.04 1.38 -7.67
C LEU A 68 2.02 1.03 -8.80
N ARG A 69 2.95 1.94 -9.11
CA ARG A 69 4.04 1.69 -10.09
C ARG A 69 4.93 0.53 -9.64
N ARG A 70 5.32 0.49 -8.36
CA ARG A 70 6.13 -0.61 -7.80
C ARG A 70 5.41 -1.95 -7.91
N PHE A 71 4.09 -1.94 -7.73
CA PHE A 71 3.27 -3.14 -7.80
C PHE A 71 2.73 -3.43 -9.19
N LYS A 72 2.97 -2.60 -10.22
CA LYS A 72 2.39 -2.76 -11.57
C LYS A 72 0.85 -2.85 -11.54
N ILE A 73 0.21 -1.92 -10.83
CA ILE A 73 -1.26 -1.77 -10.78
C ILE A 73 -1.63 -0.52 -11.60
N THR A 74 -2.49 -0.67 -12.61
CA THR A 74 -2.81 0.41 -13.56
C THR A 74 -4.23 0.97 -13.39
N ASN A 75 -5.19 0.15 -12.95
CA ASN A 75 -6.62 0.47 -12.87
C ASN A 75 -7.12 0.81 -11.45
N PHE A 76 -6.25 1.38 -10.61
CA PHE A 76 -6.57 1.61 -9.19
C PHE A 76 -7.56 2.77 -8.95
N TRP A 77 -7.56 3.76 -9.83
CA TRP A 77 -8.37 4.98 -9.70
C TRP A 77 -9.66 4.95 -10.51
N ASP A 78 -9.90 3.85 -11.22
CA ASP A 78 -11.11 3.63 -12.02
C ASP A 78 -12.31 3.24 -11.14
#